data_AF-A0A3S7V0D0-F1
#
_entry.id   AF-A0A3S7V0D0-F1
#
_cell.length_a   1.000
_cell.length_b   1.000
_cell.length_c   1.000
_cell.angle_alpha   90.00
_cell.angle_beta   90.00
_cell.angle_gamma   90.00
#
_symmetry.space_group_name_H-M   'P 1'
#
loop_
_entity.id
_entity.type
_entity.pdbx_description
1 polymer ?
#
loop_
_entity_poly.entity_id
_entity_poly.type
_entity_poly.pdbx_seq_one_letter_code
_entity_poly.pdbx_strand_id
1 'polypeptide(L)'
;MRTILDGPMGTELAARGVPTPAPLWSAWALDHAPEVIAQIHRDYAAAGATVHTATTFRTKRRQAGDRWEALARRAVAIARAAVPAGHRVAGSVAPLEDCYRPDLSPAEDIGALQAARAEHEELARVLVDAGADLLICETFPHVGEALAAVEACVSTGVETWAAFTAGPGAPLLSVEAMEAGAREAVRRGAAAVMVNCTAATRTLAYVERLVRIGVPVGAYANAGDAEEEIGWDEAPPEGAARYAQLAAEWARAGATILGGCCGTGPAHIRAIAAL
;
A
#
# COMPACT_ATOMS: atom_id res chain seq x y z
N MET A 1 16.41 13.62 0.38
CA MET A 1 16.55 12.17 0.63
C MET A 1 15.26 11.53 0.15
N ARG A 2 15.33 10.46 -0.66
CA ARG A 2 14.13 9.75 -1.13
C ARG A 2 13.89 8.51 -0.27
N THR A 3 12.63 8.21 0.00
CA THR A 3 12.21 7.00 0.69
C THR A 3 11.82 5.95 -0.35
N ILE A 4 12.37 4.74 -0.22
CA ILE A 4 11.99 3.61 -1.06
C ILE A 4 11.09 2.68 -0.24
N LEU A 5 9.84 2.50 -0.67
CA LEU A 5 8.94 1.44 -0.21
C LEU A 5 9.29 0.13 -0.92
N ASP A 6 8.80 -0.95 -0.32
CA ASP A 6 8.78 -2.26 -0.93
C ASP A 6 7.75 -2.38 -2.07
N GLY A 7 7.47 -3.63 -2.46
CA GLY A 7 6.52 -3.98 -3.52
C GLY A 7 5.40 -4.90 -3.02
N PRO A 8 4.65 -5.55 -3.94
CA PRO A 8 3.47 -6.31 -3.57
C PRO A 8 3.79 -7.65 -2.90
N MET A 9 3.14 -7.93 -1.77
CA MET A 9 3.23 -9.25 -1.13
C MET A 9 2.46 -10.33 -1.90
N GLY A 10 1.24 -10.03 -2.38
CA GLY A 10 0.35 -11.03 -2.98
C GLY A 10 0.89 -11.63 -4.29
N THR A 11 1.40 -10.78 -5.18
CA THR A 11 1.97 -11.23 -6.47
C THR A 11 3.28 -11.99 -6.27
N GLU A 12 4.11 -11.57 -5.32
CA GLU A 12 5.35 -12.27 -4.95
C GLU A 12 5.10 -13.64 -4.31
N LEU A 13 4.03 -13.79 -3.51
CA LEU A 13 3.59 -15.08 -2.97
C LEU A 13 3.17 -16.04 -4.10
N ALA A 14 2.33 -15.56 -5.02
CA ALA A 14 1.88 -16.35 -6.17
C ALA A 14 3.05 -16.76 -7.07
N ALA A 15 3.98 -15.84 -7.37
CA ALA A 15 5.18 -16.12 -8.15
C ALA A 15 6.10 -17.16 -7.49
N ARG A 16 6.09 -17.26 -6.15
CA ARG A 16 6.81 -18.29 -5.39
C ARG A 16 6.00 -19.58 -5.17
N GLY A 17 4.86 -19.73 -5.83
CA GLY A 17 4.01 -20.92 -5.75
C GLY A 17 3.23 -21.06 -4.44
N VAL A 18 3.11 -20.00 -3.64
CA VAL A 18 2.29 -20.01 -2.41
C VAL A 18 0.83 -19.74 -2.78
N PRO A 19 -0.13 -20.55 -2.29
CA PRO A 19 -1.56 -20.30 -2.50
C PRO A 19 -2.03 -18.93 -1.99
N THR A 20 -2.82 -18.23 -2.80
CA THR A 20 -3.42 -16.93 -2.48
C THR A 20 -4.96 -16.97 -2.57
N PRO A 21 -5.66 -17.76 -1.72
CA PRO A 21 -7.10 -17.94 -1.80
C PRO A 21 -7.87 -16.67 -1.41
N ALA A 22 -8.97 -16.37 -2.10
CA ALA A 22 -9.89 -15.31 -1.68
C ALA A 22 -10.70 -15.74 -0.43
N PRO A 23 -11.02 -14.82 0.50
CA PRO A 23 -10.63 -13.41 0.53
C PRO A 23 -9.24 -13.16 1.13
N LEU A 24 -8.54 -14.18 1.62
CA LEU A 24 -7.28 -14.10 2.38
C LEU A 24 -6.01 -14.12 1.51
N TRP A 25 -6.06 -13.56 0.29
CA TRP A 25 -5.03 -13.76 -0.73
C TRP A 25 -3.61 -13.38 -0.29
N SER A 26 -3.46 -12.42 0.64
CA SER A 26 -2.19 -12.09 1.29
C SER A 26 -2.05 -12.69 2.69
N ALA A 27 -3.15 -12.76 3.46
CA ALA A 27 -3.13 -13.15 4.86
C ALA A 27 -3.02 -14.67 5.08
N TRP A 28 -3.42 -15.50 4.12
CA TRP A 28 -3.38 -16.97 4.26
C TRP A 28 -1.96 -17.47 4.52
N ALA A 29 -0.97 -16.88 3.84
CA ALA A 29 0.44 -17.24 3.97
C ALA A 29 1.01 -16.96 5.37
N LEU A 30 0.37 -16.13 6.21
CA LEU A 30 0.84 -15.88 7.58
C LEU A 30 0.82 -17.13 8.45
N ASP A 31 -0.14 -18.02 8.24
CA ASP A 31 -0.25 -19.29 8.97
C ASP A 31 0.45 -20.44 8.25
N HIS A 32 0.57 -20.38 6.92
CA HIS A 32 0.96 -21.53 6.10
C HIS A 32 2.34 -21.42 5.47
N ALA A 33 2.83 -20.20 5.25
CA ALA A 33 4.13 -19.92 4.61
C ALA A 33 4.83 -18.68 5.20
N PRO A 34 4.94 -18.53 6.54
CA PRO A 34 5.52 -17.34 7.16
C PRO A 34 6.98 -17.10 6.76
N GLU A 35 7.74 -18.16 6.50
CA GLU A 35 9.14 -18.06 6.04
C GLU A 35 9.24 -17.47 4.63
N VAL A 36 8.25 -17.69 3.77
CA VAL A 36 8.20 -17.10 2.43
C VAL A 36 7.91 -15.60 2.54
N ILE A 37 6.99 -15.19 3.42
CA ILE A 37 6.74 -13.77 3.72
C ILE A 37 8.02 -13.10 4.23
N ALA A 38 8.71 -13.74 5.18
CA ALA A 38 9.98 -13.23 5.69
C ALA A 38 11.04 -13.11 4.59
N GLN A 39 11.10 -14.06 3.66
CA GLN A 39 12.01 -14.00 2.53
C GLN A 39 11.66 -12.84 1.58
N ILE A 40 10.38 -12.60 1.29
CA ILE A 40 9.94 -11.48 0.45
C ILE A 40 10.39 -10.14 1.05
N HIS A 41 10.21 -9.94 2.36
CA HIS A 41 10.72 -8.73 3.03
C HIS A 41 12.25 -8.60 2.94
N ARG A 42 12.99 -9.70 3.12
CA ARG A 42 14.46 -9.71 2.93
C ARG A 42 14.85 -9.35 1.51
N ASP A 43 14.14 -9.87 0.51
CA ASP A 43 14.41 -9.61 -0.90
C ASP A 43 14.19 -8.13 -1.24
N TYR A 44 13.12 -7.51 -0.71
CA TYR A 44 12.89 -6.08 -0.85
C TYR A 44 13.94 -5.23 -0.11
N ALA A 45 14.38 -5.65 1.07
CA ALA A 45 15.42 -4.94 1.81
C ALA A 45 16.74 -4.97 1.03
N ALA A 46 17.09 -6.14 0.47
CA ALA A 46 18.26 -6.32 -0.40
C ALA A 46 18.10 -5.59 -1.75
N ALA A 47 16.89 -5.27 -2.17
CA ALA A 47 16.61 -4.42 -3.33
C ALA A 47 16.71 -2.92 -3.03
N GLY A 48 16.85 -2.51 -1.76
CA GLY A 48 17.00 -1.11 -1.37
C GLY A 48 15.76 -0.48 -0.73
N ALA A 49 14.70 -1.26 -0.48
CA ALA A 49 13.55 -0.76 0.28
C ALA A 49 13.92 -0.43 1.72
N THR A 50 13.55 0.77 2.15
CA THR A 50 13.79 1.32 3.51
C THR A 50 12.54 1.31 4.38
N VAL A 51 11.36 1.21 3.76
CA VAL A 51 10.05 1.07 4.41
C VAL A 51 9.40 -0.20 3.89
N HIS A 52 8.94 -1.06 4.80
CA HIS A 52 8.41 -2.39 4.51
C HIS A 52 6.98 -2.50 4.99
N THR A 53 6.07 -2.84 4.10
CA THR A 53 4.63 -2.92 4.37
C THR A 53 4.29 -4.30 4.90
N ALA A 54 3.93 -4.39 6.18
CA ALA A 54 3.51 -5.65 6.79
C ALA A 54 2.30 -6.24 6.04
N THR A 55 2.21 -7.58 5.99
CA THR A 55 1.15 -8.34 5.28
C THR A 55 -0.22 -8.24 5.97
N THR A 56 -0.76 -7.04 6.13
CA THR A 56 -1.97 -6.73 6.91
C THR A 56 -3.15 -6.27 6.05
N PHE A 57 -2.98 -6.20 4.73
CA PHE A 57 -4.02 -5.76 3.79
C PHE A 57 -5.33 -6.56 3.94
N ARG A 58 -5.24 -7.90 4.12
CA ARG A 58 -6.40 -8.81 4.29
C ARG A 58 -6.47 -9.46 5.68
N THR A 59 -5.98 -8.80 6.72
CA THR A 59 -6.03 -9.31 8.11
C THR A 59 -7.15 -8.69 8.94
N LYS A 60 -8.14 -8.02 8.35
CA LYS A 60 -9.26 -7.44 9.12
C LYS A 60 -10.30 -8.50 9.47
N ARG A 61 -11.12 -8.21 10.48
CA ARG A 61 -12.19 -9.09 10.99
C ARG A 61 -13.12 -9.60 9.88
N ARG A 62 -13.47 -8.75 8.92
CA ARG A 62 -14.35 -9.10 7.78
C ARG A 62 -13.80 -10.21 6.88
N GLN A 63 -12.48 -10.32 6.74
CA GLN A 63 -11.86 -11.40 5.95
C GLN A 63 -11.39 -12.56 6.82
N ALA A 64 -10.82 -12.27 7.99
CA ALA A 64 -10.11 -13.25 8.83
C ALA A 64 -10.92 -13.78 10.03
N GLY A 65 -12.15 -13.30 10.24
CA GLY A 65 -12.97 -13.67 11.40
C GLY A 65 -12.26 -13.39 12.72
N ASP A 66 -12.45 -14.24 13.71
CA ASP A 66 -11.86 -14.07 15.06
C ASP A 66 -10.33 -14.14 15.10
N ARG A 67 -9.70 -14.61 14.01
CA ARG A 67 -8.25 -14.73 13.89
C ARG A 67 -7.56 -13.44 13.47
N TRP A 68 -8.33 -12.42 13.09
CA TRP A 68 -7.82 -11.18 12.49
C TRP A 68 -6.70 -10.53 13.29
N GLU A 69 -6.86 -10.40 14.61
CA GLU A 69 -5.88 -9.74 15.47
C GLU A 69 -4.58 -10.53 15.55
N ALA A 70 -4.67 -11.85 15.72
CA ALA A 70 -3.51 -12.73 15.77
C ALA A 70 -2.72 -12.69 14.45
N LEU A 71 -3.42 -12.65 13.31
CA LEU A 71 -2.79 -12.52 11.99
C LEU A 71 -2.13 -11.14 11.80
N ALA A 72 -2.79 -10.05 12.20
CA ALA A 72 -2.25 -8.71 12.11
C ALA A 72 -0.96 -8.56 12.92
N ARG A 73 -0.96 -9.03 14.19
CA ARG A 73 0.23 -9.03 15.05
C ARG A 73 1.36 -9.89 14.46
N ARG A 74 1.01 -11.07 13.93
CA ARG A 74 1.98 -11.98 13.30
C ARG A 74 2.63 -11.36 12.07
N ALA A 75 1.87 -10.66 11.24
CA ALA A 75 2.37 -9.99 10.05
C ALA A 75 3.43 -8.93 10.39
N VAL A 76 3.15 -8.07 11.37
CA VAL A 76 4.12 -7.06 11.84
C VAL A 76 5.37 -7.71 12.44
N ALA A 77 5.20 -8.77 13.23
CA ALA A 77 6.33 -9.49 13.83
C ALA A 77 7.24 -10.14 12.78
N ILE A 78 6.66 -10.76 11.73
CA ILE A 78 7.42 -11.35 10.62
C ILE A 78 8.20 -10.25 9.88
N ALA A 79 7.53 -9.15 9.51
CA ALA A 79 8.18 -8.04 8.81
C ALA A 79 9.35 -7.48 9.63
N ARG A 80 9.12 -7.20 10.92
CA ARG A 80 10.16 -6.68 11.83
C ARG A 80 11.37 -7.62 11.94
N ALA A 81 11.13 -8.92 12.08
CA ALA A 81 12.21 -9.89 12.21
C ALA A 81 13.00 -10.09 10.91
N ALA A 82 12.39 -9.81 9.75
CA ALA A 82 12.99 -10.00 8.45
C ALA A 82 13.83 -8.82 7.95
N VAL A 83 13.56 -7.60 8.41
CA VAL A 83 14.18 -6.38 7.89
C VAL A 83 15.36 -5.88 8.74
N PRO A 84 16.37 -5.20 8.15
CA PRO A 84 17.51 -4.70 8.91
C PRO A 84 17.14 -3.67 9.99
N ALA A 85 17.95 -3.58 11.03
CA ALA A 85 17.84 -2.49 12.01
C ALA A 85 17.99 -1.13 11.32
N GLY A 86 17.09 -0.19 11.63
CA GLY A 86 17.02 1.13 10.99
C GLY A 86 16.05 1.21 9.81
N HIS A 87 15.57 0.08 9.28
CA HIS A 87 14.45 0.06 8.34
C HIS A 87 13.12 0.20 9.10
N ARG A 88 12.14 0.83 8.44
CA ARG A 88 10.81 1.03 9.02
C ARG A 88 9.84 -0.08 8.60
N VAL A 89 8.96 -0.50 9.50
CA VAL A 89 7.83 -1.39 9.21
C VAL A 89 6.54 -0.58 9.25
N ALA A 90 5.82 -0.56 8.13
CA ALA A 90 4.53 0.07 7.99
C ALA A 90 3.40 -0.94 8.22
N GLY A 91 2.41 -0.57 9.04
CA GLY A 91 1.14 -1.29 9.10
C GLY A 91 0.23 -0.87 7.95
N SER A 92 -0.09 -1.79 7.04
CA SER A 92 -1.05 -1.55 5.95
C SER A 92 -2.48 -1.56 6.49
N VAL A 93 -3.21 -0.47 6.31
CA VAL A 93 -4.64 -0.33 6.58
C VAL A 93 -5.36 -0.12 5.26
N ALA A 94 -6.05 -1.14 4.78
CA ALA A 94 -6.77 -1.12 3.50
C ALA A 94 -8.29 -1.03 3.69
N PRO A 95 -9.09 -0.72 2.64
CA PRO A 95 -10.55 -0.73 2.69
C PRO A 95 -11.13 -1.98 3.33
N LEU A 96 -12.26 -1.82 4.01
CA LEU A 96 -12.96 -2.90 4.69
C LEU A 96 -13.45 -3.96 3.70
N GLU A 97 -13.90 -3.53 2.53
CA GLU A 97 -14.43 -4.39 1.46
C GLU A 97 -13.39 -4.61 0.34
N ASP A 98 -13.75 -4.33 -0.91
CA ASP A 98 -12.88 -4.52 -2.07
C ASP A 98 -12.36 -3.18 -2.59
N CYS A 99 -11.05 -3.11 -2.85
CA CYS A 99 -10.36 -1.88 -3.23
C CYS A 99 -10.59 -1.45 -4.69
N TYR A 100 -11.34 -2.22 -5.47
CA TYR A 100 -11.79 -1.87 -6.82
C TYR A 100 -13.33 -1.74 -6.93
N ARG A 101 -14.04 -1.80 -5.79
CA ARG A 101 -15.50 -1.65 -5.71
C ARG A 101 -15.89 -0.49 -4.80
N PRO A 102 -15.75 0.76 -5.26
CA PRO A 102 -16.11 1.94 -4.46
C PRO A 102 -17.58 1.95 -4.04
N ASP A 103 -18.45 1.28 -4.80
CA ASP A 103 -19.87 1.08 -4.50
C ASP A 103 -20.13 0.21 -3.25
N LEU A 104 -19.13 -0.55 -2.79
CA LEU A 104 -19.18 -1.30 -1.53
C LEU A 104 -18.62 -0.51 -0.35
N SER A 105 -18.12 0.71 -0.57
CA SER A 105 -17.59 1.53 0.51
C SER A 105 -18.73 1.95 1.46
N PRO A 106 -18.51 1.91 2.79
CA PRO A 106 -19.52 2.30 3.78
C PRO A 106 -19.75 3.83 3.81
N ALA A 107 -19.14 4.60 2.91
CA ALA A 107 -19.07 6.04 2.98
C ALA A 107 -20.38 6.78 2.70
N GLU A 108 -21.35 6.15 2.02
CA GLU A 108 -22.65 6.77 1.72
C GLU A 108 -23.64 6.69 2.91
N ASP A 109 -23.42 5.78 3.86
CA ASP A 109 -24.25 5.62 5.05
C ASP A 109 -23.49 6.06 6.31
N ILE A 110 -24.04 7.05 7.03
CA ILE A 110 -23.38 7.62 8.22
C ILE A 110 -23.16 6.56 9.30
N GLY A 111 -24.13 5.67 9.53
CA GLY A 111 -24.02 4.61 10.55
C GLY A 111 -22.94 3.59 10.18
N ALA A 112 -22.92 3.16 8.92
CA ALA A 112 -21.91 2.26 8.38
C ALA A 112 -20.51 2.89 8.44
N LEU A 113 -20.37 4.18 8.11
CA LEU A 113 -19.09 4.88 8.19
C LEU A 113 -18.57 4.99 9.64
N GLN A 114 -19.46 5.20 10.61
CA GLN A 114 -19.06 5.18 12.03
C GLN A 114 -18.60 3.78 12.48
N ALA A 115 -19.30 2.72 12.08
CA ALA A 115 -18.88 1.35 12.34
C ALA A 115 -17.52 1.05 11.68
N ALA A 116 -17.34 1.50 10.44
CA ALA A 116 -16.10 1.34 9.70
C ALA A 116 -14.92 2.04 10.37
N ARG A 117 -15.14 3.25 10.87
CA ARG A 117 -14.14 3.98 11.67
C ARG A 117 -13.72 3.17 12.90
N ALA A 118 -14.65 2.59 13.65
CA ALA A 118 -14.33 1.76 14.82
C ALA A 118 -13.47 0.54 14.44
N GLU A 119 -13.77 -0.12 13.32
CA GLU A 119 -12.96 -1.24 12.82
C GLU A 119 -11.53 -0.81 12.41
N HIS A 120 -11.39 0.35 11.76
CA HIS A 120 -10.08 0.90 11.45
C HIS A 120 -9.30 1.30 12.72
N GLU A 121 -9.97 1.84 13.73
CA GLU A 121 -9.36 2.17 15.02
C GLU A 121 -8.85 0.91 15.75
N GLU A 122 -9.63 -0.17 15.76
CA GLU A 122 -9.21 -1.47 16.31
C GLU A 122 -7.95 -1.99 15.60
N LEU A 123 -7.96 -2.02 14.26
CA LEU A 123 -6.80 -2.47 13.49
C LEU A 123 -5.58 -1.58 13.74
N ALA A 124 -5.73 -0.26 13.66
CA ALA A 124 -4.63 0.69 13.84
C ALA A 124 -3.93 0.50 15.20
N ARG A 125 -4.71 0.38 16.29
CA ARG A 125 -4.15 0.10 17.63
C ARG A 125 -3.38 -1.21 17.67
N VAL A 126 -3.93 -2.29 17.12
CA VAL A 126 -3.26 -3.60 17.07
C VAL A 126 -1.94 -3.53 16.31
N LEU A 127 -1.89 -2.82 15.19
CA LEU A 127 -0.68 -2.68 14.37
C LEU A 127 0.41 -1.89 15.11
N VAL A 128 0.03 -0.81 15.81
CA VAL A 128 0.94 -0.01 16.63
C VAL A 128 1.45 -0.83 17.82
N ASP A 129 0.57 -1.51 18.55
CA ASP A 129 0.94 -2.38 19.67
C ASP A 129 1.86 -3.53 19.25
N ALA A 130 1.78 -3.97 17.99
CA ALA A 130 2.64 -4.99 17.42
C ALA A 130 4.03 -4.46 16.99
N GLY A 131 4.25 -3.14 17.00
CA GLY A 131 5.53 -2.51 16.71
C GLY A 131 5.69 -1.95 15.28
N ALA A 132 4.58 -1.56 14.63
CA ALA A 132 4.66 -0.77 13.40
C ALA A 132 5.19 0.65 13.67
N ASP A 133 6.12 1.14 12.85
CA ASP A 133 6.71 2.50 12.99
C ASP A 133 5.90 3.59 12.30
N LEU A 134 5.02 3.20 11.38
CA LEU A 134 4.06 4.05 10.70
C LEU A 134 2.84 3.23 10.28
N LEU A 135 1.76 3.91 9.94
CA LEU A 135 0.58 3.31 9.31
C LEU A 135 0.39 3.88 7.90
N ILE A 136 0.02 3.04 6.96
CA ILE A 136 -0.33 3.46 5.59
C ILE A 136 -1.79 3.08 5.34
N CYS A 137 -2.65 4.10 5.23
CA CYS A 137 -4.02 3.94 4.77
C CYS A 137 -4.01 3.82 3.25
N GLU A 138 -3.98 2.60 2.69
CA GLU A 138 -3.69 2.40 1.27
C GLU A 138 -4.80 1.79 0.44
N THR A 139 -4.77 2.10 -0.87
CA THR A 139 -5.65 1.55 -1.89
C THR A 139 -7.13 1.85 -1.63
N PHE A 140 -7.44 3.01 -1.05
CA PHE A 140 -8.83 3.42 -0.85
C PHE A 140 -9.46 3.91 -2.16
N PRO A 141 -10.57 3.30 -2.62
CA PRO A 141 -11.26 3.73 -3.84
C PRO A 141 -12.27 4.85 -3.58
N HIS A 142 -12.61 5.11 -2.31
CA HIS A 142 -13.57 6.12 -1.92
C HIS A 142 -12.99 7.03 -0.82
N VAL A 143 -13.08 8.35 -1.03
CA VAL A 143 -12.47 9.35 -0.12
C VAL A 143 -13.06 9.27 1.29
N GLY A 144 -14.38 9.12 1.43
CA GLY A 144 -15.03 9.09 2.75
C GLY A 144 -14.46 8.03 3.71
N GLU A 145 -14.34 6.78 3.26
CA GLU A 145 -13.75 5.70 4.07
C GLU A 145 -12.25 5.92 4.28
N ALA A 146 -11.52 6.40 3.26
CA ALA A 146 -10.10 6.74 3.40
C ALA A 146 -9.86 7.74 4.54
N LEU A 147 -10.70 8.78 4.64
CA LEU A 147 -10.59 9.79 5.69
C LEU A 147 -10.95 9.24 7.07
N ALA A 148 -11.90 8.32 7.17
CA ALA A 148 -12.21 7.63 8.42
C ALA A 148 -11.03 6.76 8.88
N ALA A 149 -10.39 6.04 7.96
CA ALA A 149 -9.18 5.26 8.24
C ALA A 149 -7.99 6.15 8.64
N VAL A 150 -7.80 7.28 7.97
CA VAL A 150 -6.74 8.26 8.30
C VAL A 150 -6.94 8.81 9.71
N GLU A 151 -8.16 9.23 10.09
CA GLU A 151 -8.42 9.71 11.45
C GLU A 151 -8.19 8.62 12.50
N ALA A 152 -8.61 7.39 12.21
CA ALA A 152 -8.37 6.24 13.07
C ALA A 152 -6.87 6.00 13.30
N CYS A 153 -6.07 6.02 12.23
CA CYS A 153 -4.62 5.83 12.30
C CYS A 153 -3.92 7.00 13.01
N VAL A 154 -4.27 8.25 12.67
CA VAL A 154 -3.72 9.45 13.31
C VAL A 154 -4.01 9.49 14.81
N SER A 155 -5.18 8.99 15.24
CA SER A 155 -5.54 8.93 16.66
C SER A 155 -4.62 8.05 17.52
N THR A 156 -3.83 7.16 16.90
CA THR A 156 -2.82 6.34 17.61
C THR A 156 -1.57 7.13 17.99
N GLY A 157 -1.37 8.32 17.42
CA GLY A 157 -0.17 9.15 17.63
C GLY A 157 1.05 8.73 16.80
N VAL A 158 0.93 7.67 15.99
CA VAL A 158 1.98 7.21 15.07
C VAL A 158 1.85 7.90 13.71
N GLU A 159 2.99 8.13 13.05
CA GLU A 159 3.02 8.72 11.70
C GLU A 159 2.10 7.94 10.75
N THR A 160 1.21 8.66 10.07
CA THR A 160 0.20 8.07 9.18
C THR A 160 0.35 8.64 7.77
N TRP A 161 0.40 7.76 6.78
CA TRP A 161 0.37 8.13 5.37
C TRP A 161 -0.95 7.70 4.72
N ALA A 162 -1.37 8.41 3.67
CA ALA A 162 -2.58 8.07 2.91
C ALA A 162 -2.23 7.77 1.45
N ALA A 163 -2.69 6.64 0.92
CA ALA A 163 -2.60 6.30 -0.49
C ALA A 163 -3.98 5.99 -1.07
N PHE A 164 -4.23 6.54 -2.25
CA PHE A 164 -5.50 6.43 -2.96
C PHE A 164 -5.30 5.64 -4.25
N THR A 165 -6.28 4.82 -4.61
CA THR A 165 -6.30 4.11 -5.89
C THR A 165 -7.20 4.80 -6.90
N ALA A 166 -6.71 4.89 -8.12
CA ALA A 166 -7.41 5.52 -9.24
C ALA A 166 -7.34 4.67 -10.51
N GLY A 167 -8.30 4.87 -11.40
CA GLY A 167 -8.31 4.25 -12.71
C GLY A 167 -9.47 4.76 -13.57
N PRO A 168 -9.30 4.84 -14.90
CA PRO A 168 -10.41 5.11 -15.81
C PRO A 168 -11.25 3.85 -16.14
N GLY A 169 -10.82 2.65 -15.75
CA GLY A 169 -11.48 1.37 -16.09
C GLY A 169 -12.53 0.88 -15.07
N ALA A 170 -12.72 1.64 -14.00
CA ALA A 170 -13.70 1.41 -12.94
C ALA A 170 -14.15 2.78 -12.41
N PRO A 171 -15.26 2.89 -11.66
CA PRO A 171 -15.70 4.15 -11.04
C PRO A 171 -14.79 4.59 -9.88
N LEU A 172 -13.47 4.54 -10.07
CA LEU A 172 -12.45 4.94 -9.10
C LEU A 172 -12.19 6.45 -9.17
N LEU A 173 -11.32 6.93 -8.28
CA LEU A 173 -11.06 8.36 -8.14
C LEU A 173 -10.48 8.96 -9.41
N SER A 174 -11.07 10.07 -9.86
CA SER A 174 -10.43 10.95 -10.83
C SER A 174 -9.22 11.65 -10.20
N VAL A 175 -8.41 12.29 -11.04
CA VAL A 175 -7.28 13.12 -10.60
C VAL A 175 -7.74 14.22 -9.64
N GLU A 176 -8.85 14.90 -9.94
CA GLU A 176 -9.43 15.96 -9.12
C GLU A 176 -9.99 15.43 -7.79
N ALA A 177 -10.70 14.30 -7.84
CA ALA A 177 -11.26 13.68 -6.65
C ALA A 177 -10.15 13.21 -5.70
N MET A 178 -9.07 12.61 -6.23
CA MET A 178 -7.91 12.22 -5.45
C MET A 178 -7.21 13.42 -4.83
N GLU A 179 -6.99 14.51 -5.59
CA GLU A 179 -6.37 15.71 -5.04
C GLU A 179 -7.19 16.30 -3.88
N ALA A 180 -8.52 16.39 -4.05
CA ALA A 180 -9.42 16.87 -3.00
C ALA A 180 -9.37 15.99 -1.74
N GLY A 181 -9.41 14.66 -1.92
CA GLY A 181 -9.29 13.69 -0.83
C GLY A 181 -7.94 13.75 -0.11
N ALA A 182 -6.85 13.86 -0.86
CA ALA A 182 -5.50 13.99 -0.31
C ALA A 182 -5.33 15.28 0.50
N ARG A 183 -5.87 16.42 0.05
CA ARG A 183 -5.88 17.67 0.83
C ARG A 183 -6.62 17.51 2.15
N GLU A 184 -7.74 16.79 2.15
CA GLU A 184 -8.50 16.52 3.37
C GLU A 184 -7.77 15.54 4.30
N ALA A 185 -7.12 14.51 3.76
CA ALA A 185 -6.30 13.59 4.54
C ALA A 185 -5.17 14.32 5.28
N VAL A 186 -4.48 15.26 4.61
CA VAL A 186 -3.45 16.11 5.23
C VAL A 186 -4.05 17.00 6.33
N ARG A 187 -5.21 17.61 6.09
CA ARG A 187 -5.92 18.39 7.15
C ARG A 187 -6.26 17.55 8.37
N ARG A 188 -6.48 16.24 8.18
CA ARG A 188 -6.75 15.26 9.26
C ARG A 188 -5.50 14.64 9.87
N GLY A 189 -4.31 15.07 9.45
CA GLY A 189 -3.04 14.67 10.06
C GLY A 189 -2.22 13.64 9.29
N ALA A 190 -2.61 13.29 8.05
CA ALA A 190 -1.72 12.48 7.20
C ALA A 190 -0.41 13.23 6.92
N ALA A 191 0.72 12.60 7.24
CA ALA A 191 2.06 13.15 7.08
C ALA A 191 2.58 13.06 5.64
N ALA A 192 2.02 12.17 4.83
CA ALA A 192 2.32 12.03 3.41
C ALA A 192 1.08 11.56 2.63
N VAL A 193 1.04 11.87 1.33
CA VAL A 193 -0.03 11.44 0.42
C VAL A 193 0.51 10.79 -0.83
N MET A 194 -0.15 9.74 -1.29
CA MET A 194 0.37 8.88 -2.35
C MET A 194 -0.75 8.46 -3.31
N VAL A 195 -0.34 8.08 -4.51
CA VAL A 195 -1.15 7.33 -5.47
C VAL A 195 -0.58 5.91 -5.55
N ASN A 196 -1.46 4.90 -5.48
CA ASN A 196 -1.03 3.51 -5.56
C ASN A 196 -2.02 2.62 -6.31
N CYS A 197 -1.50 1.49 -6.79
CA CYS A 197 -2.25 0.46 -7.51
C CYS A 197 -3.07 0.97 -8.72
N THR A 198 -2.60 2.06 -9.31
CA THR A 198 -2.90 2.55 -10.67
C THR A 198 -1.83 2.04 -11.63
N ALA A 199 -2.11 1.91 -12.92
CA ALA A 199 -1.08 1.57 -13.92
C ALA A 199 0.07 2.59 -13.89
N ALA A 200 1.31 2.13 -13.92
CA ALA A 200 2.50 2.98 -13.87
C ALA A 200 2.49 4.07 -14.97
N THR A 201 2.06 3.71 -16.18
CA THR A 201 1.92 4.63 -17.34
C THR A 201 0.91 5.75 -17.13
N ARG A 202 0.00 5.63 -16.15
CA ARG A 202 -1.04 6.64 -15.85
C ARG A 202 -0.77 7.42 -14.57
N THR A 203 0.26 7.04 -13.81
CA THR A 203 0.49 7.52 -12.44
C THR A 203 0.98 8.96 -12.38
N LEU A 204 1.72 9.43 -13.41
CA LEU A 204 2.34 10.76 -13.42
C LEU A 204 1.32 11.90 -13.22
N ALA A 205 0.16 11.82 -13.88
CA ALA A 205 -0.87 12.87 -13.79
C ALA A 205 -1.38 13.09 -12.35
N TYR A 206 -1.45 12.02 -11.54
CA TYR A 206 -1.82 12.12 -10.13
C TYR A 206 -0.70 12.73 -9.30
N VAL A 207 0.55 12.29 -9.53
CA VAL A 207 1.73 12.84 -8.84
C VAL A 207 1.83 14.35 -9.04
N GLU A 208 1.70 14.84 -10.28
CA GLU A 208 1.78 16.27 -10.61
C GLU A 208 0.74 17.15 -9.89
N ARG A 209 -0.39 16.56 -9.45
CA ARG A 209 -1.40 17.24 -8.64
C ARG A 209 -1.09 17.14 -7.16
N LEU A 210 -0.74 15.95 -6.68
CA LEU A 210 -0.44 15.72 -5.27
C LEU A 210 0.73 16.55 -4.77
N VAL A 211 1.78 16.75 -5.58
CA VAL A 211 2.98 17.53 -5.18
C VAL A 211 2.66 18.99 -4.83
N ARG A 212 1.49 19.50 -5.25
CA ARG A 212 1.02 20.87 -4.95
C ARG A 212 0.39 21.00 -3.55
N ILE A 213 0.30 19.91 -2.79
CA ILE A 213 -0.32 19.90 -1.45
C ILE A 213 0.65 20.37 -0.37
N GLY A 214 1.97 20.21 -0.59
CA GLY A 214 3.01 20.72 0.31
C GLY A 214 3.46 19.75 1.42
N VAL A 215 3.11 18.47 1.31
CA VAL A 215 3.64 17.36 2.15
C VAL A 215 4.45 16.39 1.29
N PRO A 216 5.24 15.48 1.86
CA PRO A 216 5.84 14.38 1.10
C PRO A 216 4.79 13.64 0.25
N VAL A 217 5.12 13.46 -1.03
CA VAL A 217 4.30 12.75 -2.00
C VAL A 217 4.99 11.49 -2.47
N GLY A 218 4.20 10.44 -2.70
CA GLY A 218 4.71 9.23 -3.31
C GLY A 218 3.84 8.58 -4.35
N ALA A 219 4.45 7.60 -5.01
CA ALA A 219 3.83 6.78 -6.03
C ALA A 219 4.38 5.36 -5.96
N TYR A 220 3.48 4.38 -5.92
CA TYR A 220 3.82 2.97 -6.02
C TYR A 220 2.74 2.23 -6.82
N ALA A 221 3.01 2.11 -8.12
CA ALA A 221 2.05 1.75 -9.14
C ALA A 221 2.03 0.24 -9.43
N ASN A 222 0.95 -0.23 -10.03
CA ASN A 222 0.90 -1.55 -10.63
C ASN A 222 1.71 -1.56 -11.94
N ALA A 223 2.06 -2.77 -12.38
CA ALA A 223 2.63 -2.99 -13.70
C ALA A 223 1.69 -2.68 -14.87
N GLY A 224 0.41 -2.37 -14.63
CA GLY A 224 -0.55 -2.03 -15.69
C GLY A 224 -1.12 -3.27 -16.37
N ASP A 225 -1.41 -3.20 -17.67
CA ASP A 225 -1.81 -4.39 -18.44
C ASP A 225 -0.57 -5.24 -18.82
N ALA A 226 -0.76 -6.54 -19.12
CA ALA A 226 0.37 -7.43 -19.45
C ALA A 226 1.13 -6.95 -20.70
N GLU A 227 0.42 -6.35 -21.66
CA GLU A 227 0.95 -5.75 -22.88
C GLU A 227 1.83 -4.52 -22.63
N GLU A 228 1.82 -3.96 -21.41
CA GLU A 228 2.74 -2.88 -21.05
C GLU A 228 4.17 -3.39 -20.77
N GLU A 229 4.36 -4.71 -20.66
CA GLU A 229 5.65 -5.40 -20.47
C GLU A 229 6.42 -4.88 -19.23
N ILE A 230 5.69 -4.45 -18.20
CA ILE A 230 6.26 -3.94 -16.94
C ILE A 230 6.40 -5.08 -15.92
N GLY A 231 5.43 -6.00 -15.80
CA GLY A 231 5.53 -7.15 -14.90
C GLY A 231 4.20 -7.79 -14.50
N TRP A 232 3.91 -8.97 -15.03
CA TRP A 232 2.90 -9.89 -14.47
C TRP A 232 3.37 -11.33 -14.57
N ASP A 233 4.23 -11.60 -15.56
CA ASP A 233 5.09 -12.78 -15.65
C ASP A 233 6.46 -12.53 -14.98
N GLU A 234 7.41 -13.47 -15.10
CA GLU A 234 8.82 -13.26 -14.72
C GLU A 234 9.34 -11.99 -15.39
N ALA A 235 9.36 -10.88 -14.64
CA ALA A 235 9.69 -9.58 -15.21
C ALA A 235 11.09 -9.63 -15.83
N PRO A 236 11.22 -9.54 -17.16
CA PRO A 236 12.52 -9.44 -17.79
C PRO A 236 13.23 -8.20 -17.23
N PRO A 237 14.57 -8.14 -17.20
CA PRO A 237 15.31 -6.95 -16.78
C PRO A 237 14.81 -5.64 -17.43
N GLU A 238 14.25 -5.74 -18.63
CA GLU A 238 13.63 -4.66 -19.40
C GLU A 238 12.37 -4.06 -18.71
N GLY A 239 11.53 -4.88 -18.09
CA GLY A 239 10.32 -4.41 -17.39
C GLY A 239 10.65 -3.59 -16.14
N ALA A 240 11.66 -4.01 -15.38
CA ALA A 240 12.18 -3.25 -14.25
C ALA A 240 12.79 -1.91 -14.68
N ALA A 241 13.54 -1.89 -15.80
CA ALA A 241 14.10 -0.68 -16.36
C ALA A 241 13.00 0.29 -16.83
N ARG A 242 11.96 -0.22 -17.50
CA ARG A 242 10.79 0.57 -17.92
C ARG A 242 10.05 1.18 -16.73
N TYR A 243 9.81 0.40 -15.68
CA TYR A 243 9.20 0.93 -14.45
C TYR A 243 10.05 2.04 -13.82
N ALA A 244 11.37 1.87 -13.79
CA ALA A 244 12.28 2.89 -13.27
C ALA A 244 12.29 4.18 -14.10
N GLN A 245 12.14 4.09 -15.43
CA GLN A 245 12.00 5.28 -16.28
C GLN A 245 10.73 6.08 -15.92
N LEU A 246 9.60 5.40 -15.73
CA LEU A 246 8.34 6.01 -15.29
C LEU A 246 8.47 6.58 -13.88
N ALA A 247 9.08 5.85 -12.95
CA ALA A 247 9.32 6.33 -11.59
C ALA A 247 10.25 7.54 -11.55
N ALA A 248 11.21 7.64 -12.47
CA ALA A 248 12.07 8.82 -12.62
C ALA A 248 11.27 10.06 -13.08
N GLU A 249 10.19 9.89 -13.84
CA GLU A 249 9.26 10.99 -14.13
C GLU A 249 8.51 11.45 -12.87
N TRP A 250 8.02 10.51 -12.05
CA TRP A 250 7.36 10.84 -10.78
C TRP A 250 8.32 11.58 -9.84
N ALA A 251 9.56 11.10 -9.74
CA ALA A 251 10.60 11.74 -8.94
C ALA A 251 10.93 13.17 -9.45
N ARG A 252 11.03 13.36 -10.78
CA ARG A 252 11.21 14.68 -11.39
C ARG A 252 10.03 15.62 -11.14
N ALA A 253 8.82 15.09 -11.09
CA ALA A 253 7.62 15.85 -10.75
C ALA A 253 7.56 16.24 -9.26
N GLY A 254 8.37 15.63 -8.40
CA GLY A 254 8.49 15.97 -6.97
C GLY A 254 8.10 14.84 -6.01
N ALA A 255 7.83 13.63 -6.49
CA ALA A 255 7.65 12.49 -5.60
C ALA A 255 8.95 12.19 -4.83
N THR A 256 8.83 12.01 -3.52
CA THR A 256 9.94 11.71 -2.60
C THR A 256 9.84 10.32 -2.01
N ILE A 257 8.71 9.64 -2.24
CA ILE A 257 8.40 8.30 -1.77
C ILE A 257 8.08 7.44 -3.01
N LEU A 258 8.86 6.39 -3.28
CA LEU A 258 8.69 5.54 -4.46
C LEU A 258 8.62 4.07 -4.05
N GLY A 259 7.78 3.27 -4.69
CA GLY A 259 7.67 1.82 -4.42
C GLY A 259 7.04 1.07 -5.59
N GLY A 260 6.51 -0.13 -5.33
CA GLY A 260 5.75 -0.93 -6.30
C GLY A 260 4.41 -1.43 -5.74
N CYS A 261 3.41 -1.64 -6.61
CA CYS A 261 2.20 -2.41 -6.30
C CYS A 261 2.11 -3.62 -7.27
N CYS A 262 0.93 -4.21 -7.48
CA CYS A 262 0.73 -5.49 -8.13
C CYS A 262 1.46 -5.62 -9.47
N GLY A 263 2.11 -6.77 -9.66
CA GLY A 263 2.87 -7.10 -10.86
C GLY A 263 4.35 -6.65 -10.83
N THR A 264 4.70 -5.74 -9.91
CA THR A 264 6.10 -5.41 -9.65
C THR A 264 6.75 -6.39 -8.67
N GLY A 265 8.07 -6.33 -8.53
CA GLY A 265 8.85 -7.20 -7.64
C GLY A 265 10.20 -6.59 -7.23
N PRO A 266 11.07 -7.36 -6.56
CA PRO A 266 12.37 -6.90 -6.08
C PRO A 266 13.28 -6.31 -7.18
N ALA A 267 13.16 -6.78 -8.43
CA ALA A 267 13.90 -6.21 -9.56
C ALA A 267 13.51 -4.75 -9.82
N HIS A 268 12.22 -4.43 -9.78
CA HIS A 268 11.71 -3.06 -9.93
C HIS A 268 12.16 -2.17 -8.79
N ILE A 269 12.07 -2.66 -7.55
CA ILE A 269 12.52 -1.92 -6.36
C ILE A 269 14.02 -1.60 -6.45
N ARG A 270 14.83 -2.55 -6.91
CA ARG A 270 16.26 -2.34 -7.15
C ARG A 270 16.53 -1.27 -8.20
N ALA A 271 15.74 -1.26 -9.27
CA ALA A 271 15.89 -0.29 -10.34
C ALA A 271 15.50 1.13 -9.88
N ILE A 272 14.42 1.30 -9.10
CA ILE A 272 14.02 2.62 -8.59
C ILE A 272 14.91 3.12 -7.45
N ALA A 273 15.50 2.22 -6.65
CA ALA A 273 16.42 2.60 -5.58
C ALA A 273 17.73 3.22 -6.10
N ALA A 274 18.05 3.01 -7.39
CA ALA A 274 19.23 3.57 -8.05
C ALA A 274 19.00 4.98 -8.64
N LEU A 275 17.77 5.52 -8.57
CA LEU A 275 17.42 6.87 -9.04
C LEU A 275 17.89 7.96 -8.08
#